data_AF-A0AAD5SSS9-F1
#
_entry.id   AF-A0AAD5SSS9-F1
#
_cell.length_a   1.000
_cell.length_b   1.000
_cell.length_c   1.000
_cell.angle_alpha   90.00
_cell.angle_beta   90.00
_cell.angle_gamma   90.00
#
_symmetry.space_group_name_H-M   'P 1'
#
loop_
_entity.id
_entity.type
_entity.pdbx_description
1 polymer ?
#
loop_
_entity_poly.entity_id
_entity_poly.type
_entity_poly.pdbx_seq_one_letter_code
_entity_poly.pdbx_strand_id
1 'polypeptide(L)'
;MPSNRQETVFIWSAWHWSPTSSTPDAIPPPLLSYDSDTVMQKILALNSSISAIFENPSIQQKFMAYWKAAAKAELLGGKVMANAPDSVRKAEAGAVSLGLREIVRIYHVESDYYSWSYERRALRMNAPSINHLCKTLFFENTRHTTPAKNNDILAKNNSKYYAVIVQYAAKLNTTKLTNFVRALSNGSKKNYNLRVASEKESDEYTGFKTGGVTPFGMTRNVPVILSRAILNLTPRVFYLGCGHVEWKIACPVDDFVHATGCFVADLE
;
A
#
# COMPACT_ATOMS: atom_id res chain seq x y z
N MET A 1 -22.23 -21.61 45.18
CA MET A 1 -20.79 -21.79 44.89
C MET A 1 -20.48 -21.08 43.58
N PRO A 2 -19.60 -20.06 43.55
CA PRO A 2 -19.21 -19.42 42.30
C PRO A 2 -18.09 -20.22 41.63
N SER A 3 -18.21 -20.45 40.32
CA SER A 3 -17.23 -21.15 39.50
C SER A 3 -16.01 -20.26 39.21
N ASN A 4 -14.83 -20.67 39.66
CA ASN A 4 -13.55 -20.06 39.26
C ASN A 4 -13.30 -20.29 37.76
N ARG A 5 -13.43 -19.25 36.93
CA ARG A 5 -12.78 -19.23 35.62
C ARG A 5 -11.33 -18.81 35.83
N GLN A 6 -10.40 -19.71 35.50
CA GLN A 6 -8.99 -19.35 35.35
C GLN A 6 -8.82 -18.48 34.11
N GLU A 7 -8.50 -17.20 34.30
CA GLU A 7 -8.06 -16.34 33.20
C GLU A 7 -6.63 -16.73 32.79
N THR A 8 -6.47 -17.09 31.52
CA THR A 8 -5.16 -17.37 30.95
C THR A 8 -4.51 -16.04 30.56
N VAL A 9 -3.46 -15.64 31.29
CA VAL A 9 -2.66 -14.45 30.99
C VAL A 9 -1.48 -14.86 30.11
N PHE A 10 -1.26 -14.11 29.03
CA PHE A 10 -0.16 -14.34 28.08
C PHE A 10 0.91 -13.27 28.27
N ILE A 11 2.17 -13.69 28.43
CA ILE A 11 3.34 -12.79 28.50
C ILE A 11 4.22 -13.02 27.28
N TRP A 12 4.68 -11.93 26.68
CA TRP A 12 5.52 -11.92 25.48
C TRP A 12 6.96 -12.27 25.81
N SER A 13 7.53 -13.26 25.11
CA SER A 13 8.99 -13.43 25.00
C SER A 13 9.35 -13.87 23.58
N ALA A 14 10.50 -13.41 23.11
CA ALA A 14 10.74 -13.15 21.70
C ALA A 14 10.74 -14.36 20.74
N TRP A 15 10.66 -15.63 21.18
CA TRP A 15 10.83 -16.75 20.23
C TRP A 15 10.02 -18.05 20.45
N HIS A 16 9.18 -18.23 21.48
CA HIS A 16 8.34 -19.46 21.61
C HIS A 16 7.01 -19.22 22.33
N TRP A 17 5.96 -19.94 21.90
CA TRP A 17 4.68 -20.04 22.60
C TRP A 17 4.73 -21.19 23.61
N SER A 18 4.44 -20.93 24.89
CA SER A 18 4.24 -22.00 25.87
C SER A 18 3.13 -21.59 26.84
N PRO A 19 2.14 -22.45 27.11
CA PRO A 19 1.16 -22.18 28.15
C PRO A 19 1.84 -22.29 29.52
N THR A 20 1.82 -21.21 30.29
CA THR A 20 2.21 -21.24 31.71
C THR A 20 0.99 -21.49 32.57
N SER A 21 1.06 -22.45 33.49
CA SER A 21 0.13 -22.55 34.61
C SER A 21 0.27 -21.30 35.48
N SER A 22 -0.80 -20.52 35.61
CA SER A 22 -0.80 -19.34 36.48
C SER A 22 -0.73 -19.76 37.95
N THR A 23 0.40 -19.53 38.59
CA THR A 23 0.46 -19.37 40.06
C THR A 23 -0.08 -17.98 40.42
N PRO A 24 -1.10 -17.86 41.28
CA PRO A 24 -1.79 -16.58 41.56
C PRO A 24 -0.95 -15.47 42.21
N ASP A 25 0.25 -15.76 42.71
CA ASP A 25 1.00 -14.83 43.58
C ASP A 25 2.35 -14.36 43.01
N ALA A 26 2.63 -14.58 41.73
CA ALA A 26 3.83 -14.01 41.11
C ALA A 26 3.58 -12.54 40.78
N ILE A 27 4.11 -11.62 41.59
CA ILE A 27 4.24 -10.21 41.24
C ILE A 27 4.94 -10.16 39.87
N PRO A 28 4.30 -9.62 38.82
CA PRO A 28 4.96 -9.52 37.53
C PRO A 28 6.26 -8.71 37.72
N PRO A 29 7.39 -9.16 37.16
CA PRO A 29 8.63 -8.40 37.25
C PRO A 29 8.32 -6.96 36.79
N PRO A 30 8.88 -5.94 37.46
CA PRO A 30 8.64 -4.56 37.06
C PRO A 30 8.90 -4.44 35.57
N LEU A 31 7.91 -3.97 34.82
CA LEU A 31 8.06 -3.65 33.41
C LEU A 31 9.32 -2.80 33.30
N LEU A 32 10.35 -3.35 32.68
CA LEU A 32 11.57 -2.60 32.36
C LEU A 32 11.08 -1.35 31.65
N SER A 33 11.22 -0.19 32.30
CA SER A 33 10.87 1.10 31.71
C SER A 33 11.92 1.39 30.66
N TYR A 34 11.77 0.77 29.50
CA TYR A 34 12.55 1.15 28.34
C TYR A 34 12.18 2.58 28.03
N ASP A 35 13.19 3.43 27.95
CA ASP A 35 13.03 4.74 27.33
C ASP A 35 12.59 4.51 25.88
N SER A 36 11.28 4.71 25.65
CA SER A 36 10.63 4.50 24.37
C SER A 36 11.32 5.31 23.28
N ASP A 37 11.86 6.48 23.61
CA ASP A 37 12.55 7.34 22.66
C ASP A 37 13.88 6.73 22.24
N THR A 38 14.69 6.25 23.19
CA THR A 38 15.94 5.53 22.87
C THR A 38 15.70 4.29 22.02
N VAL A 39 14.65 3.50 22.30
CA VAL A 39 14.31 2.32 21.48
C VAL A 39 13.90 2.73 20.07
N MET A 40 13.07 3.76 19.93
CA MET A 40 12.65 4.27 18.63
C MET A 40 13.82 4.82 17.82
N GLN A 41 14.76 5.54 18.45
CA GLN A 41 15.97 6.01 17.77
C GLN A 41 16.82 4.86 17.22
N LYS A 42 16.96 3.76 17.98
CA LYS A 42 17.66 2.56 17.50
C LYS A 42 16.95 1.92 16.31
N ILE A 43 15.62 1.84 16.34
CA ILE A 43 14.82 1.32 15.22
C ILE A 43 15.01 2.20 13.97
N LEU A 44 14.98 3.52 14.12
CA LEU A 44 15.19 4.46 13.02
C LEU A 44 16.60 4.35 12.43
N ALA A 45 17.63 4.22 13.26
CA ALA A 45 19.01 4.02 12.82
C ALA A 45 19.19 2.68 12.06
N LEU A 46 18.57 1.60 12.55
CA LEU A 46 18.57 0.31 11.87
C LEU A 46 17.86 0.38 10.51
N ASN A 47 16.67 0.99 10.46
CA ASN A 47 15.91 1.15 9.22
C ASN A 47 16.69 1.98 8.18
N SER A 48 17.40 3.03 8.62
CA SER A 48 18.28 3.83 7.76
C SER A 48 19.45 3.01 7.22
N SER A 49 20.07 2.19 8.07
CA SER A 49 21.18 1.30 7.68
C SER A 49 20.73 0.24 6.68
N ILE A 50 19.56 -0.37 6.89
CA ILE A 50 18.96 -1.32 5.94
C ILE A 50 18.65 -0.64 4.60
N SER A 51 18.09 0.56 4.63
CA SER A 51 17.78 1.34 3.42
C SER A 51 19.05 1.60 2.59
N ALA A 52 20.15 1.99 3.24
CA ALA A 52 21.43 2.22 2.57
C ALA A 52 22.02 0.95 1.94
N ILE A 53 21.82 -0.23 2.55
CA ILE A 53 22.26 -1.51 1.97
C ILE A 53 21.58 -1.75 0.61
N PHE A 54 20.31 -1.38 0.48
CA PHE A 54 19.56 -1.51 -0.76
C PHE A 54 19.96 -0.52 -1.86
N GLU A 55 20.77 0.50 -1.56
CA GLU A 55 21.33 1.38 -2.60
C GLU A 55 22.38 0.64 -3.44
N ASN A 56 22.98 -0.44 -2.93
CA ASN A 56 23.96 -1.23 -3.66
C ASN A 56 23.32 -2.00 -4.85
N PRO A 57 23.78 -1.81 -6.10
CA PRO A 57 23.17 -2.45 -7.27
C PRO A 57 23.16 -3.99 -7.24
N SER A 58 24.20 -4.63 -6.69
CA SER A 58 24.24 -6.10 -6.57
C SER A 58 23.20 -6.61 -5.58
N ILE A 59 22.99 -5.89 -4.48
CA ILE A 59 21.91 -6.20 -3.53
C ILE A 59 20.56 -6.01 -4.19
N GLN A 60 20.33 -4.94 -4.94
CA GLN A 60 19.08 -4.74 -5.68
C GLN A 60 18.80 -5.88 -6.65
N GLN A 61 19.79 -6.31 -7.42
CA GLN A 61 19.65 -7.43 -8.36
C GLN A 61 19.29 -8.73 -7.63
N LYS A 62 19.99 -9.05 -6.54
CA LYS A 62 19.70 -10.24 -5.71
C LYS A 62 18.32 -10.16 -5.07
N PHE A 63 17.93 -8.98 -4.58
CA PHE A 63 16.60 -8.74 -4.02
C PHE A 63 15.51 -8.97 -5.08
N MET A 64 15.66 -8.44 -6.29
CA MET A 64 14.68 -8.63 -7.36
C MET A 64 14.60 -10.07 -7.85
N ALA A 65 15.71 -10.81 -7.87
CA ALA A 65 15.72 -12.23 -8.16
C ALA A 65 14.96 -13.03 -7.09
N TYR A 66 15.26 -12.76 -5.81
CA TYR A 66 14.54 -13.32 -4.67
C TYR A 66 13.04 -12.99 -4.73
N TRP A 67 12.71 -11.74 -5.04
CA TRP A 67 11.33 -11.26 -5.14
C TRP A 67 10.50 -12.08 -6.12
N LYS A 68 11.00 -12.26 -7.35
CA LYS A 68 10.31 -13.03 -8.39
C LYS A 68 10.12 -14.49 -7.99
N ALA A 69 11.15 -15.10 -7.38
CA ALA A 69 11.05 -16.47 -6.87
C ALA A 69 9.99 -16.58 -5.76
N ALA A 70 9.98 -15.63 -4.81
CA ALA A 70 9.02 -15.60 -3.70
C ALA A 70 7.58 -15.38 -4.20
N ALA A 71 7.35 -14.43 -5.09
CA ALA A 71 6.03 -14.16 -5.67
C ALA A 71 5.44 -15.39 -6.38
N LYS A 72 6.28 -16.09 -7.16
CA LYS A 72 5.89 -17.35 -7.82
C LYS A 72 5.59 -18.46 -6.82
N ALA A 73 6.42 -18.62 -5.79
CA ALA A 73 6.20 -19.63 -4.75
C ALA A 73 4.90 -19.35 -3.96
N GLU A 74 4.60 -18.10 -3.64
CA GLU A 74 3.36 -17.67 -2.99
C GLU A 74 2.12 -17.97 -3.83
N LEU A 75 2.19 -17.70 -5.14
CA LEU A 75 1.12 -18.02 -6.09
C LEU A 75 0.86 -19.53 -6.14
N LEU A 76 1.91 -20.34 -6.33
CA LEU A 76 1.78 -21.80 -6.41
C LEU A 76 1.33 -22.43 -5.09
N GLY A 77 1.76 -21.86 -3.96
CA GLY A 77 1.39 -22.34 -2.64
C GLY A 77 -0.07 -22.03 -2.27
N GLY A 78 -0.67 -20.96 -2.82
CA GLY A 78 -2.09 -20.60 -2.67
C GLY A 78 -2.56 -20.22 -1.26
N LYS A 79 -1.77 -20.48 -0.22
CA LYS A 79 -2.14 -20.30 1.21
C LYS A 79 -2.49 -18.86 1.56
N VAL A 80 -1.79 -17.89 0.97
CA VAL A 80 -2.01 -16.46 1.25
C VAL A 80 -3.46 -16.06 0.93
N MET A 81 -4.06 -16.61 -0.13
CA MET A 81 -5.39 -16.22 -0.60
C MET A 81 -6.52 -17.08 -0.05
N ALA A 82 -6.24 -18.02 0.86
CA ALA A 82 -7.23 -18.97 1.37
C ALA A 82 -8.45 -18.25 1.97
N ASN A 83 -8.21 -17.26 2.83
CA ASN A 83 -9.25 -16.51 3.55
C ASN A 83 -9.45 -15.09 2.98
N ALA A 84 -9.03 -14.84 1.74
CA ALA A 84 -9.17 -13.53 1.13
C ALA A 84 -10.66 -13.21 0.87
N PRO A 85 -11.16 -12.04 1.32
CA PRO A 85 -12.50 -11.59 0.98
C PRO A 85 -12.60 -11.23 -0.51
N ASP A 86 -13.83 -11.13 -1.02
CA ASP A 86 -14.09 -10.96 -2.46
C ASP A 86 -13.42 -9.72 -3.06
N SER A 87 -13.31 -8.63 -2.30
CA SER A 87 -12.63 -7.42 -2.77
C SER A 87 -11.13 -7.64 -2.98
N VAL A 88 -10.48 -8.52 -2.20
CA VAL A 88 -9.07 -8.87 -2.38
C VAL A 88 -8.92 -9.81 -3.57
N ARG A 89 -9.83 -10.78 -3.74
CA ARG A 89 -9.86 -11.65 -4.94
C ARG A 89 -10.07 -10.84 -6.22
N LYS A 90 -10.90 -9.79 -6.17
CA LYS A 90 -11.08 -8.84 -7.28
C LYS A 90 -9.79 -8.10 -7.61
N ALA A 91 -9.06 -7.61 -6.60
CA ALA A 91 -7.76 -6.98 -6.79
C ALA A 91 -6.73 -7.98 -7.40
N GLU A 92 -6.70 -9.22 -6.93
CA GLU A 92 -5.86 -10.27 -7.49
C GLU A 92 -6.21 -10.59 -8.96
N ALA A 93 -7.50 -10.71 -9.28
CA ALA A 93 -7.97 -10.89 -10.66
C ALA A 93 -7.56 -9.70 -11.55
N GLY A 94 -7.53 -8.49 -11.01
CA GLY A 94 -6.96 -7.32 -11.67
C GLY A 94 -5.46 -7.42 -11.91
N ALA A 95 -4.69 -8.01 -10.99
CA ALA A 95 -3.27 -8.30 -11.23
C ALA A 95 -3.08 -9.39 -12.30
N VAL A 96 -3.98 -10.38 -12.37
CA VAL A 96 -3.99 -11.39 -13.44
C VAL A 96 -4.26 -10.74 -14.79
N SER A 97 -5.28 -9.87 -14.91
CA SER A 97 -5.62 -9.23 -16.19
C SER A 97 -4.53 -8.29 -16.71
N LEU A 98 -3.70 -7.74 -15.81
CA LEU A 98 -2.51 -6.95 -16.15
C LEU A 98 -1.27 -7.80 -16.46
N GLY A 99 -1.33 -9.13 -16.32
CA GLY A 99 -0.17 -10.02 -16.48
C GLY A 99 0.87 -9.88 -15.35
N LEU A 100 0.49 -9.30 -14.21
CA LEU A 100 1.38 -9.01 -13.09
C LEU A 100 1.34 -10.06 -11.98
N ARG A 101 0.39 -11.01 -12.03
CA ARG A 101 0.13 -11.89 -10.88
C ARG A 101 1.34 -12.70 -10.41
N GLU A 102 2.20 -13.15 -11.32
CA GLU A 102 3.39 -13.95 -10.98
C GLU A 102 4.51 -13.16 -10.30
N ILE A 103 4.46 -11.83 -10.37
CA ILE A 103 5.52 -10.94 -9.86
C ILE A 103 5.04 -10.02 -8.73
N VAL A 104 3.74 -9.97 -8.45
CA VAL A 104 3.20 -9.29 -7.27
C VAL A 104 3.21 -10.22 -6.06
N ARG A 105 3.40 -9.63 -4.89
CA ARG A 105 3.27 -10.31 -3.59
C ARG A 105 2.06 -9.77 -2.86
N ILE A 106 1.31 -10.66 -2.21
CA ILE A 106 0.11 -10.30 -1.44
C ILE A 106 0.37 -10.61 0.03
N TYR A 107 -0.05 -9.71 0.91
CA TYR A 107 0.15 -9.82 2.36
C TYR A 107 -1.18 -9.66 3.06
N HIS A 108 -1.48 -10.60 3.96
CA HIS A 108 -2.48 -10.43 5.00
C HIS A 108 -1.79 -9.83 6.24
N VAL A 109 -2.32 -8.73 6.73
CA VAL A 109 -1.82 -7.99 7.90
C VAL A 109 -2.89 -7.97 9.00
N GLU A 110 -2.48 -7.56 10.18
CA GLU A 110 -3.30 -7.56 11.39
C GLU A 110 -4.41 -6.49 11.32
N SER A 111 -5.50 -6.70 12.06
CA SER A 111 -6.67 -5.80 12.05
C SER A 111 -6.36 -4.41 12.59
N ASP A 112 -5.40 -4.30 13.50
CA ASP A 112 -4.91 -3.05 14.08
C ASP A 112 -3.76 -2.40 13.28
N TYR A 113 -3.40 -2.93 12.11
CA TYR A 113 -2.28 -2.49 11.28
C TYR A 113 -2.23 -0.97 11.03
N TYR A 114 -3.39 -0.33 10.84
CA TYR A 114 -3.46 1.13 10.61
C TYR A 114 -3.30 1.98 11.87
N SER A 115 -3.27 1.38 13.06
CA SER A 115 -2.91 2.06 14.31
C SER A 115 -1.39 2.11 14.54
N TRP A 116 -0.62 1.30 13.81
CA TRP A 116 0.83 1.18 14.01
C TRP A 116 1.62 2.33 13.38
N SER A 117 2.85 2.53 13.83
CA SER A 117 3.80 3.43 13.15
C SER A 117 4.16 2.91 11.74
N TYR A 118 4.65 3.78 10.86
CA TYR A 118 5.03 3.38 9.50
C TYR A 118 6.22 2.41 9.49
N GLU A 119 7.14 2.52 10.44
CA GLU A 119 8.28 1.62 10.60
C GLU A 119 7.80 0.19 10.89
N ARG A 120 6.89 0.03 11.86
CA ARG A 120 6.32 -1.28 12.20
C ARG A 120 5.57 -1.89 11.02
N ARG A 121 4.82 -1.06 10.27
CA ARG A 121 4.13 -1.49 9.04
C ARG A 121 5.10 -1.95 7.95
N ALA A 122 6.19 -1.22 7.75
CA ALA A 122 7.22 -1.57 6.78
C ALA A 122 7.88 -2.90 7.13
N LEU A 123 8.30 -3.07 8.39
CA LEU A 123 8.85 -4.32 8.90
C LEU A 123 7.88 -5.49 8.73
N ARG A 124 6.59 -5.30 9.02
CA ARG A 124 5.57 -6.35 8.90
C ARG A 124 5.47 -6.94 7.48
N MET A 125 5.70 -6.13 6.46
CA MET A 125 5.64 -6.53 5.05
C MET A 125 7.02 -6.78 4.44
N ASN A 126 8.08 -6.74 5.24
CA ASN A 126 9.47 -6.74 4.79
C ASN A 126 9.73 -5.68 3.70
N ALA A 127 9.09 -4.52 3.82
CA ALA A 127 9.32 -3.40 2.93
C ALA A 127 10.71 -2.82 3.20
N PRO A 128 11.51 -2.51 2.16
CA PRO A 128 12.89 -2.02 2.33
C PRO A 128 13.01 -0.72 3.13
N SER A 129 11.98 0.13 3.11
CA SER A 129 11.87 1.32 3.95
C SER A 129 10.43 1.83 4.01
N ILE A 130 10.15 2.78 4.91
CA ILE A 130 8.84 3.46 4.99
C ILE A 130 8.45 4.16 3.68
N ASN A 131 9.44 4.55 2.86
CA ASN A 131 9.21 5.20 1.57
C ASN A 131 8.58 4.25 0.55
N HIS A 132 8.70 2.93 0.73
CA HIS A 132 8.07 1.95 -0.16
C HIS A 132 6.57 1.76 0.14
N LEU A 133 6.11 2.22 1.31
CA LEU A 133 4.70 2.20 1.67
C LEU A 133 3.97 3.31 0.91
N CYS A 134 3.02 2.93 0.07
CA CYS A 134 2.25 3.84 -0.76
C CYS A 134 0.75 3.74 -0.47
N LYS A 135 0.00 4.74 -0.93
CA LYS A 135 -1.46 4.78 -0.89
C LYS A 135 -2.02 5.24 -2.22
N THR A 136 -3.22 4.76 -2.52
CA THR A 136 -4.02 5.25 -3.65
C THR A 136 -5.03 6.26 -3.12
N LEU A 137 -5.02 7.47 -3.68
CA LEU A 137 -6.00 8.52 -3.41
C LEU A 137 -6.89 8.68 -4.64
N PHE A 138 -8.20 8.75 -4.44
CA PHE A 138 -9.16 8.94 -5.53
C PHE A 138 -9.54 10.41 -5.65
N PHE A 139 -9.26 11.02 -6.80
CA PHE A 139 -9.49 12.43 -7.07
C PHE A 139 -10.62 12.64 -8.07
N GLU A 140 -11.43 13.67 -7.84
CA GLU A 140 -12.44 14.19 -8.77
C GLU A 140 -12.02 15.59 -9.25
N ASN A 141 -12.16 15.86 -10.54
CA ASN A 141 -12.19 17.20 -11.09
C ASN A 141 -13.61 17.77 -10.99
N THR A 142 -13.88 18.55 -9.95
CA THR A 142 -15.22 19.10 -9.67
C THR A 142 -15.67 20.17 -10.68
N ARG A 143 -14.78 20.58 -11.60
CA ARG A 143 -15.04 21.56 -12.67
C ARG A 143 -14.90 20.94 -14.06
N HIS A 144 -15.00 19.61 -14.15
CA HIS A 144 -15.02 18.91 -15.42
C HIS A 144 -16.22 19.38 -16.26
N THR A 145 -15.96 19.93 -17.44
CA THR A 145 -16.98 20.56 -18.30
C THR A 145 -17.15 19.87 -19.64
N THR A 146 -16.34 18.87 -19.95
CA THR A 146 -16.28 18.28 -21.29
C THR A 146 -16.53 16.80 -21.18
N PRO A 147 -17.68 16.27 -21.63
CA PRO A 147 -17.71 14.87 -21.97
C PRO A 147 -16.62 14.65 -23.02
N ALA A 148 -15.70 13.71 -22.78
CA ALA A 148 -14.62 13.50 -23.73
C ALA A 148 -15.19 13.15 -25.11
N LYS A 149 -14.32 13.04 -26.12
CA LYS A 149 -14.70 12.41 -27.40
C LYS A 149 -15.48 11.11 -27.06
N ASN A 150 -16.75 11.03 -27.48
CA ASN A 150 -17.69 9.93 -27.18
C ASN A 150 -18.37 9.92 -25.80
N ASN A 151 -18.46 11.05 -25.09
CA ASN A 151 -19.13 11.16 -23.78
C ASN A 151 -18.45 10.37 -22.64
N ASP A 152 -17.19 9.98 -22.83
CA ASP A 152 -16.42 9.21 -21.85
C ASP A 152 -15.83 10.12 -20.77
N ILE A 153 -16.42 10.12 -19.58
CA ILE A 153 -15.92 10.89 -18.44
C ILE A 153 -14.61 10.31 -17.86
N LEU A 154 -14.18 9.12 -18.29
CA LEU A 154 -12.93 8.47 -17.89
C LEU A 154 -11.83 8.53 -18.95
N ALA A 155 -12.01 9.34 -19.99
CA ALA A 155 -11.01 9.48 -21.04
C ALA A 155 -9.65 9.88 -20.47
N LYS A 156 -8.63 9.08 -20.78
CA LYS A 156 -7.31 9.11 -20.14
C LYS A 156 -6.68 10.50 -20.02
N ASN A 157 -6.81 11.35 -21.05
CA ASN A 157 -6.18 12.68 -21.08
C ASN A 157 -7.07 13.81 -20.55
N ASN A 158 -8.36 13.56 -20.26
CA ASN A 158 -9.30 14.57 -19.75
C ASN A 158 -10.38 13.93 -18.88
N SER A 159 -9.96 13.07 -17.95
CA SER A 159 -10.90 12.37 -17.09
C SER A 159 -11.45 13.29 -16.00
N LYS A 160 -12.70 13.01 -15.60
CA LYS A 160 -13.30 13.53 -14.38
C LYS A 160 -12.64 12.94 -13.13
N TYR A 161 -12.14 11.71 -13.18
CA TYR A 161 -11.60 11.01 -12.01
C TYR A 161 -10.20 10.44 -12.25
N TYR A 162 -9.34 10.47 -11.23
CA TYR A 162 -8.00 9.89 -11.28
C TYR A 162 -7.70 9.10 -10.01
N ALA A 163 -7.08 7.93 -10.16
CA ALA A 163 -6.46 7.21 -9.06
C ALA A 163 -4.99 7.64 -8.95
N VAL A 164 -4.62 8.29 -7.86
CA VAL A 164 -3.30 8.90 -7.67
C VAL A 164 -2.52 8.11 -6.62
N ILE A 165 -1.38 7.56 -7.01
CA ILE A 165 -0.52 6.74 -6.15
C ILE A 165 0.66 7.58 -5.65
N VAL A 166 0.78 7.69 -4.33
CA VAL A 166 1.84 8.44 -3.64
C VAL A 166 2.38 7.64 -2.46
N GLN A 167 3.58 7.96 -2.00
CA GLN A 167 4.17 7.38 -0.79
C GLN A 167 3.44 7.91 0.45
N TYR A 168 3.34 7.11 1.52
CA TYR A 168 2.74 7.56 2.79
C TYR A 168 3.52 8.71 3.43
N ALA A 169 4.86 8.64 3.35
CA ALA A 169 5.76 9.65 3.90
C ALA A 169 5.78 10.97 3.11
N ALA A 170 5.28 10.98 1.87
CA ALA A 170 5.30 12.15 0.99
C ALA A 170 4.06 13.03 1.18
N LYS A 171 4.25 14.35 1.06
CA LYS A 171 3.16 15.33 1.01
C LYS A 171 2.78 15.59 -0.44
N LEU A 172 1.56 15.22 -0.83
CA LEU A 172 1.04 15.48 -2.16
C LEU A 172 0.82 16.98 -2.42
N ASN A 173 1.44 17.49 -3.47
CA ASN A 173 1.21 18.82 -4.02
C ASN A 173 0.05 18.81 -5.02
N THR A 174 -1.14 19.19 -4.56
CA THR A 174 -2.36 19.23 -5.37
C THR A 174 -2.31 20.27 -6.50
N THR A 175 -1.47 21.30 -6.39
CA THR A 175 -1.27 22.28 -7.47
C THR A 175 -0.48 21.66 -8.61
N LYS A 176 0.60 20.92 -8.32
CA LYS A 176 1.35 20.15 -9.32
C LYS A 176 0.45 19.12 -10.01
N LEU A 177 -0.34 18.36 -9.24
CA LEU A 177 -1.32 17.40 -9.77
C LEU A 177 -2.33 18.08 -10.73
N THR A 178 -2.91 19.20 -10.32
CA THR A 178 -3.88 19.95 -11.13
C THR A 178 -3.24 20.47 -12.42
N ASN A 179 -2.01 20.99 -12.34
CA ASN A 179 -1.27 21.46 -13.52
C ASN A 179 -0.92 20.32 -14.48
N PHE A 180 -0.52 19.16 -13.95
CA PHE A 180 -0.24 17.96 -14.74
C PHE A 180 -1.48 17.52 -15.51
N VAL A 181 -2.60 17.31 -14.82
CA VAL A 181 -3.86 16.86 -15.44
C VAL A 181 -4.36 17.87 -16.49
N ARG A 182 -4.24 19.17 -16.22
CA ARG A 182 -4.59 20.22 -17.19
C ARG A 182 -3.74 20.15 -18.46
N ALA A 183 -2.45 19.84 -18.31
CA ALA A 183 -1.52 19.75 -19.44
C ALA A 183 -1.83 18.56 -20.36
N LEU A 184 -2.42 17.46 -19.85
CA LEU A 184 -2.76 16.28 -20.65
C LEU A 184 -3.73 16.57 -21.80
N SER A 185 -4.62 17.55 -21.65
CA SER A 185 -5.63 17.93 -22.64
C SER A 185 -5.45 19.30 -23.26
N ASN A 186 -4.38 20.03 -22.89
CA ASN A 186 -4.22 21.46 -23.20
C ASN A 186 -5.44 22.31 -22.77
N GLY A 187 -6.07 21.94 -21.66
CA GLY A 187 -7.31 22.56 -21.20
C GLY A 187 -7.13 23.91 -20.49
N SER A 188 -8.20 24.70 -20.47
CA SER A 188 -8.22 26.00 -19.76
C SER A 188 -8.25 25.82 -18.23
N LYS A 189 -7.54 26.68 -17.49
CA LYS A 189 -7.44 26.60 -16.01
C LYS A 189 -8.79 26.55 -15.29
N LYS A 190 -9.82 27.23 -15.80
CA LYS A 190 -11.17 27.27 -15.20
C LYS A 190 -11.85 25.91 -15.14
N ASN A 191 -11.46 24.95 -15.99
CA ASN A 191 -12.06 23.61 -16.07
C ASN A 191 -11.40 22.60 -15.11
N TYR A 192 -10.48 23.03 -14.25
CA TYR A 192 -9.74 22.13 -13.36
C TYR A 192 -9.81 22.58 -11.91
N ASN A 193 -10.36 21.70 -11.08
CA ASN A 193 -10.29 21.78 -9.63
C ASN A 193 -10.29 20.36 -9.06
N LEU A 194 -9.09 19.78 -8.89
CA LEU A 194 -8.94 18.43 -8.34
C LEU A 194 -9.10 18.44 -6.82
N ARG A 195 -10.04 17.64 -6.33
CA ARG A 195 -10.27 17.38 -4.92
C ARG A 195 -10.30 15.88 -4.68
N VAL A 196 -9.98 15.46 -3.45
CA VAL A 196 -10.25 14.07 -3.05
C VAL A 196 -11.76 13.87 -3.16
N ALA A 197 -12.17 12.82 -3.88
CA ALA A 197 -13.57 12.52 -4.08
C ALA A 197 -14.20 12.01 -2.78
N SER A 198 -15.54 11.96 -2.75
CA SER A 198 -16.25 11.33 -1.64
C SER A 198 -15.96 9.82 -1.56
N GLU A 199 -16.11 9.22 -0.38
CA GLU A 199 -15.97 7.76 -0.22
C GLU A 199 -16.96 7.00 -1.12
N LYS A 200 -18.20 7.50 -1.22
CA LYS A 200 -19.23 6.91 -2.09
C LYS A 200 -18.78 6.87 -3.55
N GLU A 201 -18.21 7.95 -4.07
CA GLU A 201 -17.68 7.97 -5.44
C GLU A 201 -16.45 7.08 -5.58
N SER A 202 -15.52 7.13 -4.62
CA SER A 202 -14.37 6.21 -4.62
C SER A 202 -14.83 4.75 -4.70
N ASP A 203 -15.81 4.37 -3.89
CA ASP A 203 -16.38 3.03 -3.86
C ASP A 203 -17.06 2.67 -5.19
N GLU A 204 -17.83 3.59 -5.78
CA GLU A 204 -18.54 3.35 -7.04
C GLU A 204 -17.56 3.08 -8.20
N TYR A 205 -16.50 3.88 -8.31
CA TYR A 205 -15.58 3.83 -9.43
C TYR A 205 -14.47 2.79 -9.25
N THR A 206 -13.95 2.63 -8.03
CA THR A 206 -12.88 1.67 -7.74
C THR A 206 -13.45 0.30 -7.33
N GLY A 207 -14.61 0.27 -6.68
CA GLY A 207 -15.17 -0.93 -6.07
C GLY A 207 -14.47 -1.35 -4.78
N PHE A 208 -13.70 -0.45 -4.17
CA PHE A 208 -12.96 -0.71 -2.94
C PHE A 208 -13.25 0.37 -1.89
N LYS A 209 -13.44 -0.07 -0.64
CA LYS A 209 -13.62 0.81 0.50
C LYS A 209 -12.34 1.55 0.88
N THR A 210 -12.49 2.64 1.62
CA THR A 210 -11.39 3.39 2.25
C THR A 210 -10.40 2.44 2.95
N GLY A 211 -9.10 2.66 2.73
CA GLY A 211 -8.02 1.82 3.28
C GLY A 211 -7.73 0.54 2.49
N GLY A 212 -8.56 0.19 1.51
CA GLY A 212 -8.35 -0.92 0.56
C GLY A 212 -8.14 -0.47 -0.90
N VAL A 213 -8.31 0.82 -1.21
CA VAL A 213 -8.27 1.33 -2.59
C VAL A 213 -6.95 1.00 -3.29
N THR A 214 -7.07 0.43 -4.49
CA THR A 214 -5.96 -0.07 -5.27
C THR A 214 -6.26 0.06 -6.77
N PRO A 215 -5.24 0.30 -7.63
CA PRO A 215 -5.44 0.39 -9.08
C PRO A 215 -5.73 -0.99 -9.73
N PHE A 216 -5.49 -2.08 -9.00
CA PHE A 216 -5.73 -3.43 -9.50
C PHE A 216 -7.23 -3.78 -9.42
N GLY A 217 -7.85 -4.08 -10.55
CA GLY A 217 -9.22 -4.59 -10.58
C GLY A 217 -10.28 -3.55 -10.19
N MET A 218 -10.05 -2.27 -10.52
CA MET A 218 -11.06 -1.24 -10.33
C MET A 218 -12.35 -1.54 -11.12
N THR A 219 -13.52 -1.19 -10.57
CA THR A 219 -14.83 -1.40 -11.23
C THR A 219 -14.92 -0.69 -12.58
N ARG A 220 -14.36 0.52 -12.66
CA ARG A 220 -14.28 1.30 -13.90
C ARG A 220 -12.83 1.54 -14.29
N ASN A 221 -12.60 1.78 -15.57
CA ASN A 221 -11.27 2.05 -16.12
C ASN A 221 -10.79 3.47 -15.79
N VAL A 222 -10.54 3.73 -14.50
CA VAL A 222 -10.08 5.03 -14.02
C VAL A 222 -8.60 5.21 -14.38
N PRO A 223 -8.20 6.32 -15.01
CA PRO A 223 -6.79 6.60 -15.27
C PRO A 223 -5.97 6.70 -13.98
N VAL A 224 -4.80 6.07 -14.01
CA VAL A 224 -3.86 6.04 -12.87
C VAL A 224 -2.74 7.06 -13.08
N ILE A 225 -2.39 7.79 -12.03
CA ILE A 225 -1.23 8.68 -11.95
C ILE A 225 -0.32 8.16 -10.83
N LEU A 226 0.91 7.80 -11.17
CA LEU A 226 1.96 7.39 -10.24
C LEU A 226 2.89 8.57 -9.94
N SER A 227 3.16 8.83 -8.67
CA SER A 227 4.18 9.81 -8.27
C SER A 227 5.55 9.42 -8.80
N ARG A 228 6.27 10.38 -9.39
CA ARG A 228 7.63 10.19 -9.91
C ARG A 228 8.62 9.75 -8.84
N ALA A 229 8.43 10.16 -7.59
CA ALA A 229 9.29 9.75 -6.47
C ALA A 229 9.29 8.22 -6.25
N ILE A 230 8.21 7.53 -6.62
CA ILE A 230 8.12 6.06 -6.54
C ILE A 230 9.08 5.38 -7.52
N LEU A 231 9.41 6.02 -8.65
CA LEU A 231 10.44 5.53 -9.55
C LEU A 231 11.84 5.63 -8.92
N ASN A 232 12.05 6.45 -7.90
CA ASN A 232 13.36 6.61 -7.27
C ASN A 232 13.57 5.64 -6.09
N LEU A 233 12.62 4.72 -5.84
CA LEU A 233 12.77 3.72 -4.79
C LEU A 233 13.91 2.75 -5.09
N THR A 234 14.64 2.39 -4.05
CA THR A 234 15.73 1.42 -4.07
C THR A 234 15.49 0.39 -2.98
N PRO A 235 15.18 -0.87 -3.34
CA PRO A 235 14.88 -1.40 -4.67
C PRO A 235 13.54 -0.86 -5.24
N ARG A 236 13.36 -0.94 -6.55
CA ARG A 236 12.17 -0.43 -7.27
C ARG A 236 10.93 -1.31 -7.07
N VAL A 237 10.41 -1.39 -5.86
CA VAL A 237 9.13 -2.02 -5.49
C VAL A 237 8.30 -1.06 -4.65
N PHE A 238 6.99 -1.22 -4.64
CA PHE A 238 6.11 -0.41 -3.81
C PHE A 238 4.95 -1.24 -3.27
N TYR A 239 4.35 -0.80 -2.16
CA TYR A 239 3.31 -1.50 -1.42
C TYR A 239 2.04 -0.67 -1.36
N LEU A 240 0.89 -1.25 -1.66
CA LEU A 240 -0.44 -0.62 -1.67
C LEU A 240 -1.48 -1.43 -0.89
N GLY A 241 -2.65 -0.84 -0.68
CA GLY A 241 -3.87 -1.59 -0.35
C GLY A 241 -4.21 -2.63 -1.42
N CYS A 242 -4.88 -3.71 -1.04
CA CYS A 242 -5.27 -4.80 -1.94
C CYS A 242 -6.77 -5.10 -1.84
N GLY A 243 -7.61 -4.08 -2.01
CA GLY A 243 -9.07 -4.22 -1.95
C GLY A 243 -9.66 -4.36 -0.54
N HIS A 244 -8.84 -4.54 0.50
CA HIS A 244 -9.27 -4.59 1.89
C HIS A 244 -8.25 -3.94 2.83
N VAL A 245 -8.73 -3.45 3.98
CA VAL A 245 -7.92 -2.76 4.99
C VAL A 245 -6.83 -3.66 5.59
N GLU A 246 -7.08 -4.96 5.68
CA GLU A 246 -6.11 -5.96 6.18
C GLU A 246 -5.25 -6.61 5.08
N TRP A 247 -5.38 -6.17 3.83
CA TRP A 247 -4.69 -6.81 2.71
C TRP A 247 -3.86 -5.81 1.93
N LYS A 248 -2.67 -6.24 1.53
CA LYS A 248 -1.68 -5.39 0.86
C LYS A 248 -1.13 -6.12 -0.35
N ILE A 249 -0.88 -5.37 -1.42
CA ILE A 249 -0.26 -5.86 -2.65
C ILE A 249 1.02 -5.07 -2.86
N ALA A 250 2.09 -5.78 -3.20
CA ALA A 250 3.36 -5.17 -3.51
C ALA A 250 3.78 -5.56 -4.92
N CYS A 251 4.35 -4.60 -5.65
CA CYS A 251 4.63 -4.73 -7.07
C CYS A 251 5.96 -4.06 -7.43
N PRO A 252 6.77 -4.66 -8.32
CA PRO A 252 7.86 -3.95 -8.99
C PRO A 252 7.35 -2.73 -9.76
N VAL A 253 8.03 -1.60 -9.59
CA VAL A 253 7.60 -0.31 -10.16
C VAL A 253 7.60 -0.36 -11.68
N ASP A 254 8.67 -0.88 -12.29
CA ASP A 254 8.84 -0.87 -13.74
C ASP A 254 7.80 -1.77 -14.44
N ASP A 255 7.54 -2.96 -13.89
CA ASP A 255 6.52 -3.87 -14.39
C ASP A 255 5.11 -3.26 -14.26
N PHE A 256 4.81 -2.59 -13.14
CA PHE A 256 3.53 -1.90 -12.96
C PHE A 256 3.33 -0.78 -13.98
N VAL A 257 4.34 0.09 -14.17
CA VAL A 257 4.26 1.19 -15.15
C VAL A 257 4.07 0.65 -16.56
N HIS A 258 4.81 -0.40 -16.92
CA HIS A 258 4.69 -1.05 -18.23
C HIS A 258 3.31 -1.64 -18.46
N ALA A 259 2.81 -2.47 -17.53
CA ALA A 259 1.54 -3.17 -17.68
C ALA A 259 0.31 -2.25 -17.64
N THR A 260 0.36 -1.18 -16.84
CA THR A 260 -0.78 -0.25 -16.71
C THR A 260 -0.75 0.89 -17.71
N GLY A 261 0.42 1.24 -18.24
CA GLY A 261 0.62 2.47 -18.99
C GLY A 261 0.17 3.71 -18.21
N CYS A 262 0.23 3.68 -16.87
CA CYS A 262 -0.16 4.80 -16.02
C CYS A 262 0.66 6.06 -16.34
N PHE A 263 0.13 7.22 -15.96
CA PHE A 263 0.89 8.46 -16.02
C PHE A 263 1.93 8.51 -14.92
N VAL A 264 3.06 9.17 -15.19
CA VAL A 264 4.07 9.48 -14.18
C VAL A 264 4.21 10.99 -14.04
N ALA A 265 3.98 11.51 -12.84
CA ALA A 265 3.97 12.95 -12.58
C ALA A 265 4.85 13.30 -11.37
N ASP A 266 5.49 14.47 -11.41
CA ASP A 266 6.10 15.06 -10.22
C ASP A 266 4.99 15.66 -9.35
N LEU A 267 4.84 15.15 -8.13
CA LEU A 267 3.73 15.42 -7.22
C LEU A 267 4.18 15.93 -5.85
N GLU A 268 5.47 16.21 -5.66
CA GLU A 268 6.05 16.67 -4.38
C GLU A 268 6.36 18.17 -4.40
#